data_AF-B3T1V6-F1
#
_entry.id   AF-B3T1V6-F1
#
_cell.length_a   1.000
_cell.length_b   1.000
_cell.length_c   1.000
_cell.angle_alpha   90.00
_cell.angle_beta   90.00
_cell.angle_gamma   90.00
#
_symmetry.space_group_name_H-M   'P 1'
#
loop_
_entity.id
_entity.type
_entity.pdbx_description
1 polymer ?
#
loop_
_entity_poly.entity_id
_entity_poly.type
_entity_poly.pdbx_seq_one_letter_code
_entity_poly.pdbx_strand_id
1 'polypeptide(L)'
;MDDRALRKKEYEDLLNYCKADNRATPTHWGKVTLILGIEKLPRRFYGFYSCLVLGHYHNTSVKQKVERFHKQIRYGAFMTHNNPTHFKKLKDFLMNLKRHEWNYRWFDDFENKSPYPFYPSERLSS
;
A
#
# COMPACT_ATOMS: atom_id res chain seq x y z
N MET A 1 9.01 -18.08 19.96
CA MET A 1 9.44 -17.02 19.01
C MET A 1 8.77 -15.74 19.48
N ASP A 2 9.50 -14.65 19.71
CA ASP A 2 8.92 -13.38 20.17
C ASP A 2 7.90 -12.87 19.14
N ASP A 3 6.67 -12.56 19.59
CA ASP A 3 5.58 -12.03 18.77
C ASP A 3 6.02 -10.82 17.93
N ARG A 4 6.95 -10.02 18.45
CA ARG A 4 7.52 -8.88 17.74
C ARG A 4 8.44 -9.29 16.60
N ALA A 5 9.27 -10.32 16.80
CA ALA A 5 10.15 -10.85 15.77
C ALA A 5 9.35 -11.53 14.64
N LEU A 6 8.31 -12.30 15.00
CA LEU A 6 7.40 -12.89 14.03
C LEU A 6 6.70 -11.79 13.22
N ARG A 7 6.17 -10.75 13.88
CA ARG A 7 5.49 -9.63 13.20
C ARG A 7 6.42 -8.86 12.26
N LYS A 8 7.69 -8.70 12.65
CA LYS A 8 8.71 -8.10 11.79
C LYS A 8 8.95 -8.94 10.53
N LYS A 9 9.08 -10.25 10.67
CA LYS A 9 9.23 -11.17 9.54
C LYS A 9 8.03 -11.08 8.60
N GLU A 10 6.80 -11.17 9.12
CA GLU A 10 5.60 -11.09 8.29
C GLU A 10 5.45 -9.74 7.57
N TYR A 11 5.88 -8.65 8.20
CA TYR A 11 5.97 -7.33 7.58
C TYR A 11 6.95 -7.30 6.41
N GLU A 12 8.16 -7.86 6.60
CA GLU A 12 9.19 -7.95 5.57
C GLU A 12 8.74 -8.83 4.40
N ASP A 13 8.12 -9.97 4.69
CA ASP A 13 7.55 -10.89 3.69
C ASP A 13 6.48 -10.20 2.84
N LEU A 14 5.54 -9.48 3.48
CA LEU A 14 4.48 -8.75 2.78
C LEU A 14 5.06 -7.59 1.93
N LEU A 15 6.07 -6.89 2.45
CA LEU A 15 6.74 -5.81 1.71
C LEU A 15 7.50 -6.35 0.48
N ASN A 16 8.16 -7.50 0.62
CA ASN A 16 8.85 -8.17 -0.47
C ASN A 16 7.88 -8.72 -1.50
N TYR A 17 6.75 -9.28 -1.07
CA TYR A 17 5.64 -9.67 -1.94
C TYR A 17 5.15 -8.49 -2.80
N CYS A 18 4.99 -7.30 -2.21
CA CYS A 18 4.62 -6.11 -3.00
C CYS A 18 5.70 -5.72 -4.02
N LYS A 19 6.98 -5.78 -3.63
CA LYS A 19 8.10 -5.37 -4.50
C LYS A 19 8.37 -6.34 -5.67
N ALA A 20 8.27 -7.65 -5.43
CA ALA A 20 8.68 -8.69 -6.38
C ALA A 20 7.98 -8.60 -7.74
N ASP A 21 6.69 -8.28 -7.75
CA ASP A 21 5.89 -8.14 -8.98
C ASP A 21 5.52 -6.69 -9.27
N ASN A 22 6.29 -5.71 -8.77
CA ASN A 22 6.02 -4.29 -8.96
C ASN A 22 4.60 -3.83 -8.55
N ARG A 23 4.01 -4.49 -7.54
CA ARG A 23 2.69 -4.14 -7.00
C ARG A 23 2.82 -2.81 -6.25
N ALA A 24 2.41 -1.73 -6.91
CA ALA A 24 2.59 -0.37 -6.43
C ALA A 24 1.58 -0.03 -5.31
N THR A 25 0.28 -0.21 -5.61
CA THR A 25 -0.82 0.03 -4.67
C THR A 25 -2.04 -0.82 -5.07
N PRO A 26 -2.97 -1.15 -4.17
CA PRO A 26 -4.28 -1.67 -4.55
C PRO A 26 -5.10 -0.61 -5.30
N THR A 27 -5.88 -1.03 -6.30
CA THR A 27 -6.88 -0.18 -6.97
C THR A 27 -7.92 0.33 -5.97
N HIS A 28 -8.45 -0.57 -5.13
CA HIS A 28 -9.36 -0.27 -4.03
C HIS A 28 -8.63 0.18 -2.76
N TRP A 29 -7.80 1.21 -2.88
CA TRP A 29 -6.98 1.74 -1.79
C TRP A 29 -7.79 2.12 -0.54
N GLY A 30 -9.06 2.55 -0.70
CA GLY A 30 -9.95 2.90 0.41
C GLY A 30 -10.16 1.75 1.40
N LYS A 31 -10.11 0.50 0.93
CA LYS A 31 -10.18 -0.69 1.79
C LYS A 31 -8.99 -0.79 2.74
N VAL A 32 -7.79 -0.39 2.32
CA VAL A 32 -6.60 -0.36 3.20
C VAL A 32 -6.80 0.64 4.33
N THR A 33 -7.32 1.84 4.01
CA THR A 33 -7.64 2.88 5.00
C THR A 33 -8.66 2.39 6.03
N LEU A 34 -9.72 1.70 5.59
CA LEU A 34 -10.75 1.13 6.44
C LEU A 34 -10.21 0.01 7.33
N ILE A 35 -9.47 -0.96 6.77
CA ILE A 35 -8.87 -2.07 7.51
C ILE A 35 -7.98 -1.58 8.65
N LEU A 36 -7.23 -0.51 8.39
CA LEU A 36 -6.31 0.08 9.36
C LEU A 36 -6.98 1.07 10.32
N GLY A 37 -8.26 1.42 10.09
CA GLY A 37 -8.97 2.42 10.89
C GLY A 37 -8.34 3.80 10.83
N ILE A 38 -7.70 4.16 9.71
CA ILE A 38 -6.99 5.45 9.56
C ILE A 38 -7.95 6.63 9.73
N GLU A 39 -9.20 6.48 9.32
CA GLU A 39 -10.29 7.48 9.50
C GLU A 39 -10.69 7.72 10.96
N LYS A 40 -10.23 6.88 11.89
CA LYS A 40 -10.46 7.06 13.34
C LYS A 40 -9.29 7.79 14.01
N LEU A 41 -8.21 8.05 13.27
CA LEU A 41 -7.07 8.79 13.79
C LEU A 41 -7.40 10.28 13.90
N PRO A 42 -6.77 11.00 14.83
CA PRO A 42 -6.80 12.46 14.82
C PRO A 42 -6.37 13.02 13.46
N ARG A 43 -7.06 14.04 12.97
CA ARG A 43 -6.88 14.64 11.62
C ARG A 43 -5.42 14.97 11.28
N ARG A 44 -4.59 15.32 12.28
CA ARG A 44 -3.14 15.56 12.13
C ARG A 44 -2.36 14.37 11.55
N PHE A 45 -2.86 13.14 11.70
CA PHE A 45 -2.23 11.93 11.17
C PHE A 45 -2.69 11.56 9.75
N TYR A 46 -3.74 12.20 9.23
CA TYR A 46 -4.28 11.87 7.91
C TYR A 46 -3.25 12.14 6.81
N GLY A 47 -2.57 13.30 6.82
CA GLY A 47 -1.52 13.58 5.84
C GLY A 47 -0.35 12.60 5.85
N PHE A 48 -0.14 11.89 6.97
CA PHE A 48 0.93 10.90 7.07
C PHE A 48 0.56 9.56 6.42
N TYR A 49 -0.71 9.13 6.55
CA TYR A 49 -1.18 7.80 6.15
C TYR A 49 -2.24 7.78 5.02
N SER A 50 -2.86 8.90 4.64
CA SER A 50 -4.07 8.94 3.81
C SER A 50 -3.86 9.54 2.41
N CYS A 51 -2.71 9.29 1.79
CA CYS A 51 -2.30 9.98 0.55
C CYS A 51 -3.32 9.99 -0.61
N LEU A 52 -4.28 9.07 -0.63
CA LEU A 52 -5.32 8.97 -1.66
C LEU A 52 -6.73 9.35 -1.18
N VAL A 53 -6.97 9.48 0.14
CA VAL A 53 -8.29 9.80 0.72
C VAL A 53 -8.72 11.25 0.49
N LEU A 54 -7.76 12.18 0.42
CA LEU A 54 -8.03 13.61 0.52
C LEU A 54 -7.87 14.35 -0.81
N GLY A 55 -8.38 13.80 -1.92
CA GLY A 55 -8.38 14.48 -3.23
C GLY A 55 -7.01 14.68 -3.89
N HIS A 56 -5.91 14.37 -3.20
CA HIS A 56 -4.54 14.48 -3.70
C HIS A 56 -4.07 13.29 -4.55
N TYR A 57 -4.97 12.37 -4.89
CA TYR A 57 -4.65 11.26 -5.79
C TYR A 57 -4.05 11.75 -7.11
N HIS A 58 -4.60 12.83 -7.69
CA HIS A 58 -4.10 13.40 -8.93
C HIS A 58 -2.87 14.31 -8.75
N ASN A 59 -2.53 14.69 -7.51
CA ASN A 59 -1.44 15.63 -7.22
C ASN A 59 -0.22 14.96 -6.56
N THR A 60 -0.21 13.63 -6.47
CA THR A 60 0.89 12.85 -5.89
C THR A 60 1.50 11.93 -6.94
N SER A 61 2.84 11.89 -6.98
CA SER A 61 3.56 11.01 -7.89
C SER A 61 3.40 9.54 -7.49
N VAL A 62 3.63 8.61 -8.42
CA VAL A 62 3.66 7.16 -8.13
C VAL A 62 4.52 6.85 -6.92
N LYS A 63 5.73 7.43 -6.89
CA LYS A 63 6.72 7.18 -5.83
C LYS A 63 6.13 7.54 -4.46
N GLN A 64 5.50 8.71 -4.36
CA GLN A 64 4.86 9.14 -3.12
C GLN A 64 3.70 8.22 -2.73
N LYS A 65 2.90 7.74 -3.69
CA LYS A 65 1.80 6.79 -3.43
C LYS A 65 2.33 5.45 -2.89
N VAL A 66 3.36 4.89 -3.52
CA VAL A 66 4.01 3.64 -3.07
C VAL A 66 4.64 3.80 -1.68
N GLU A 67 5.39 4.88 -1.44
CA GLU A 67 5.99 5.14 -0.13
C GLU A 67 4.93 5.25 0.98
N ARG A 68 3.79 5.85 0.67
CA ARG A 68 2.66 5.98 1.61
C ARG A 68 1.97 4.65 1.85
N PHE A 69 1.77 3.84 0.82
CA PHE A 69 1.25 2.49 0.97
C PHE A 69 2.17 1.63 1.85
N HIS A 70 3.49 1.71 1.68
CA HIS A 70 4.43 1.03 2.57
C HIS A 70 4.37 1.55 4.02
N LYS A 71 4.15 2.86 4.22
CA LYS A 71 3.90 3.42 5.56
C LYS A 71 2.60 2.90 6.17
N GLN A 72 1.54 2.67 5.39
CA GLN A 72 0.31 2.05 5.86
C GLN A 72 0.53 0.59 6.27
N ILE A 73 1.29 -0.19 5.49
CA ILE A 73 1.68 -1.56 5.86
C ILE A 73 2.46 -1.56 7.18
N ARG A 74 3.45 -0.66 7.33
CA ARG A 74 4.22 -0.49 8.57
C ARG A 74 3.32 -0.08 9.75
N TYR A 75 2.36 0.80 9.53
CA TYR A 75 1.38 1.20 10.54
C TYR A 75 0.55 0.00 11.01
N GLY A 76 0.03 -0.79 10.07
CA GLY A 76 -0.67 -2.04 10.36
C GLY A 76 0.18 -2.96 11.21
N ALA A 77 1.42 -3.22 10.81
CA ALA A 77 2.32 -4.15 11.49
C ALA A 77 2.72 -3.69 12.90
N PHE A 78 3.01 -2.40 13.09
CA PHE A 78 3.70 -1.96 14.32
C PHE A 78 2.97 -0.92 15.13
N MET A 79 2.05 -0.14 14.58
CA MET A 79 1.48 1.02 15.30
C MET A 79 0.03 0.78 15.73
N THR A 80 -0.54 -0.37 15.37
CA THR A 80 -1.86 -0.83 15.83
C THR A 80 -1.72 -1.66 17.11
N HIS A 81 -0.97 -1.15 18.09
CA HIS A 81 -0.61 -1.86 19.33
C HIS A 81 -1.81 -2.48 20.07
N ASN A 82 -2.99 -1.85 19.96
CA ASN A 82 -4.22 -2.30 20.63
C ASN A 82 -5.11 -3.20 19.75
N ASN A 83 -4.72 -3.48 18.49
CA ASN A 83 -5.50 -4.34 17.61
C ASN A 83 -4.60 -5.19 16.68
N PRO A 84 -4.16 -6.37 17.14
CA PRO A 84 -3.31 -7.27 16.33
C PRO A 84 -4.02 -7.77 15.07
N THR A 85 -5.35 -7.62 14.96
CA THR A 85 -6.12 -8.08 13.79
C THR A 85 -5.96 -7.18 12.57
N HIS A 86 -5.57 -5.91 12.74
CA HIS A 86 -5.42 -4.99 11.62
C HIS A 86 -4.37 -5.48 10.61
N PHE A 87 -3.21 -5.91 11.11
CA PHE A 87 -2.14 -6.40 10.23
C PHE A 87 -2.53 -7.70 9.53
N LYS A 88 -3.15 -8.65 10.26
CA LYS A 88 -3.64 -9.89 9.68
C LYS A 88 -4.66 -9.64 8.57
N LYS A 89 -5.67 -8.81 8.83
CA LYS A 89 -6.69 -8.42 7.84
C LYS A 89 -6.08 -7.72 6.63
N LEU A 90 -5.07 -6.87 6.85
CA LEU A 90 -4.37 -6.20 5.76
C LEU A 90 -3.61 -7.21 4.90
N LYS A 91 -2.84 -8.11 5.52
CA LYS A 91 -2.10 -9.16 4.83
C LYS A 91 -3.04 -10.05 4.03
N ASP A 92 -4.11 -10.54 4.65
CA ASP A 92 -5.12 -11.38 4.00
C ASP A 92 -5.78 -10.65 2.82
N PHE A 93 -6.13 -9.37 2.99
CA PHE A 93 -6.68 -8.56 1.90
C PHE A 93 -5.70 -8.48 0.71
N LEU A 94 -4.45 -8.07 0.97
CA LEU A 94 -3.46 -7.86 -0.09
C LEU A 94 -3.06 -9.16 -0.80
N MET A 95 -2.90 -10.26 -0.06
CA MET A 95 -2.51 -11.55 -0.66
C MET A 95 -3.62 -12.17 -1.51
N ASN A 96 -4.89 -11.81 -1.29
CA ASN A 96 -6.03 -12.29 -2.07
C ASN A 96 -6.42 -11.39 -3.25
N LEU A 97 -5.77 -10.23 -3.44
CA LEU A 97 -6.03 -9.37 -4.59
C LEU A 97 -5.58 -10.05 -5.90
N LYS A 98 -6.48 -10.07 -6.89
CA LYS A 98 -6.18 -10.52 -8.25
C LYS A 98 -5.26 -9.52 -8.95
N ARG A 99 -4.61 -9.96 -10.04
CA ARG A 99 -3.69 -9.13 -10.84
C ARG A 99 -4.29 -7.76 -11.19
N HIS A 100 -5.50 -7.71 -11.75
CA HIS A 100 -6.14 -6.45 -12.15
C HIS A 100 -6.59 -5.56 -10.98
N GLU A 101 -6.59 -6.07 -9.75
CA GLU A 101 -6.92 -5.28 -8.56
C GLU A 101 -5.67 -4.57 -8.00
N TRP A 102 -4.51 -4.80 -8.60
CA TRP A 102 -3.27 -4.08 -8.33
C TRP A 102 -3.02 -3.01 -9.39
N ASN A 103 -2.60 -1.85 -8.92
CA ASN A 103 -1.86 -0.91 -9.72
C ASN A 103 -0.39 -1.36 -9.77
N TYR A 104 0.17 -1.48 -10.96
CA TYR A 104 1.58 -1.80 -11.17
C TYR A 104 2.39 -0.56 -11.46
N ARG A 105 3.66 -0.57 -11.03
CA ARG A 105 4.65 0.43 -11.46
C ARG A 105 5.59 -0.22 -12.45
N TRP A 106 5.56 0.22 -13.70
CA TRP A 106 6.64 -0.06 -14.63
C TRP A 106 7.73 0.98 -14.37
N PHE A 107 8.84 0.57 -13.77
CA PHE A 107 9.96 1.47 -13.48
C PHE A 107 10.56 2.09 -14.76
N ASP A 108 10.28 1.49 -15.92
CA ASP A 108 10.84 1.84 -17.22
C ASP A 108 9.95 2.77 -18.06
N ASP A 109 8.62 2.80 -17.85
CA ASP A 109 7.70 3.34 -18.87
C ASP A 109 7.22 4.78 -18.63
N PHE A 110 7.35 5.34 -17.42
CA PHE A 110 6.87 6.72 -17.17
C PHE A 110 7.78 7.43 -16.18
N GLU A 111 8.22 8.63 -16.56
CA GLU A 111 8.93 9.55 -15.67
C GLU A 111 8.26 9.57 -14.30
N ASN A 112 9.03 9.31 -13.25
CA ASN A 112 8.63 9.23 -11.84
C ASN A 112 7.94 10.50 -11.27
N LYS A 113 7.65 11.48 -12.14
CA LYS A 113 6.97 12.74 -11.89
C LYS A 113 5.52 12.77 -12.43
N SER A 114 5.08 11.77 -13.20
CA SER A 114 3.73 11.75 -13.76
C SER A 114 2.65 11.53 -12.67
N PRO A 115 1.60 12.36 -12.64
CA PRO A 115 0.42 12.14 -11.80
C PRO A 115 -0.53 11.05 -12.34
N TYR A 116 -0.33 10.58 -13.58
CA TYR A 116 -1.19 9.61 -14.29
C TYR A 116 -0.41 8.36 -14.76
N PRO A 117 -0.18 7.38 -13.89
CA PRO A 117 0.79 6.31 -14.15
C PRO A 117 0.19 4.89 -14.10
N PHE A 118 -1.14 4.76 -14.01
CA PHE A 118 -1.82 3.50 -13.69
C PHE A 118 -2.64 2.92 -14.84
N TYR A 119 -2.28 3.24 -16.08
CA TYR A 119 -2.80 2.49 -17.22
C TYR A 119 -1.80 1.38 -17.54
N PRO A 120 -2.22 0.11 -17.51
CA PRO A 120 -1.45 -0.91 -18.19
C PRO A 120 -1.56 -0.58 -19.68
N SER A 121 -0.49 -0.07 -20.29
CA SER A 121 -0.26 -0.51 -21.67
C SER A 121 -0.03 -2.02 -21.53
N GLU A 122 -0.88 -2.81 -22.19
CA GLU A 122 -0.49 -4.19 -22.45
C GLU A 122 0.90 -4.10 -23.09
N ARG A 123 1.94 -4.58 -22.40
CA ARG A 123 3.19 -4.89 -23.08
C ARG A 123 2.81 -5.91 -24.12
N LEU A 124 2.69 -5.47 -25.38
CA LEU A 124 2.79 -6.35 -26.52
C LEU A 124 4.08 -7.14 -26.28
N SER A 125 3.89 -8.44 -26.06
CA SER A 125 4.92 -9.44 -25.80
C SER A 125 6.25 -9.08 -26.46
N SER A 126 7.31 -8.95 -25.65
CA SER A 126 8.70 -9.03 -26.12
C SER A 126 9.21 -10.45 -25.88
#